data_AF-A0A3D5RWK3-F1
#
_entry.id   AF-A0A3D5RWK3-F1
#
_cell.length_a   1.000
_cell.length_b   1.000
_cell.length_c   1.000
_cell.angle_alpha   90.00
_cell.angle_beta   90.00
_cell.angle_gamma   90.00
#
_symmetry.space_group_name_H-M   'P 1'
#
loop_
_entity.id
_entity.type
_entity.pdbx_description
1 polymer ?
#
loop_
_entity_poly.entity_id
_entity_poly.type
_entity_poly.pdbx_seq_one_letter_code
_entity_poly.pdbx_strand_id
1 'polypeptide(L)' 'MTPFKDYPARRKMIEIVGSSVNKVLAEKSLTDVDLKDEGDRIDICMDVCDEIFRIIDDPKFKPGDENASK' A
#
# COMPACT_ATOMS: atom_id res chain seq x y z
N MET A 1 3.57 11.68 -25.88
CA MET A 1 3.29 10.96 -24.62
C MET A 1 3.18 9.49 -24.98
N THR A 2 4.23 8.71 -24.75
CA THR A 2 4.25 7.29 -25.11
C THR A 2 3.27 6.52 -24.21
N PRO A 3 2.43 5.63 -24.76
CA PRO A 3 1.56 4.80 -23.93
C PRO A 3 2.45 3.91 -23.06
N PHE A 4 2.29 4.00 -21.74
CA PHE A 4 3.01 3.14 -20.81
C PHE A 4 2.62 1.70 -21.11
N LYS A 5 3.59 0.88 -21.57
CA LYS A 5 3.42 -0.58 -21.65
C LYS A 5 2.97 -1.07 -20.27
N ASP A 6 1.83 -1.77 -20.23
CA ASP A 6 1.32 -2.42 -19.03
C ASP A 6 2.25 -3.57 -18.64
N TYR A 7 3.27 -3.26 -17.83
CA TYR A 7 4.12 -4.27 -17.24
C TYR A 7 3.40 -4.87 -16.02
N PRO A 8 3.24 -6.20 -15.94
CA PRO A 8 2.62 -6.86 -14.79
C PRO A 8 3.21 -6.44 -13.44
N ALA A 9 4.51 -6.18 -13.39
CA ALA A 9 5.19 -5.67 -12.20
C ALA A 9 4.72 -4.26 -11.78
N ARG A 10 4.49 -3.36 -12.75
CA ARG A 10 3.96 -2.01 -12.49
C ARG A 10 2.54 -2.09 -11.95
N ARG A 11 1.69 -2.94 -12.54
CA ARG A 11 0.31 -3.14 -12.09
C ARG A 11 0.28 -3.67 -10.65
N LYS A 12 1.09 -4.69 -10.36
CA LYS A 12 1.22 -5.26 -9.01
C LYS A 12 1.71 -4.22 -7.99
N MET A 13 2.66 -3.37 -8.36
CA MET A 13 3.13 -2.28 -7.48
C MET A 13 2.01 -1.27 -7.21
N ILE A 14 1.24 -0.88 -8.22
CA ILE A 14 0.10 0.03 -8.04
C ILE A 14 -0.94 -0.57 -7.10
N GLU A 15 -1.22 -1.88 -7.22
CA GLU A 15 -2.14 -2.59 -6.32
C GLU A 15 -1.62 -2.61 -4.87
N ILE A 16 -0.32 -2.86 -4.66
CA ILE A 16 0.30 -2.83 -3.32
C ILE A 16 0.19 -1.42 -2.72
N VAL A 17 0.57 -0.39 -3.47
CA VAL A 17 0.50 1.00 -3.00
C VAL A 17 -0.96 1.37 -2.69
N GLY A 18 -1.89 1.08 -3.58
CA GLY A 18 -3.31 1.40 -3.38
C GLY A 18 -3.92 0.69 -2.17
N SER A 19 -3.60 -0.58 -1.97
CA SER A 19 -4.03 -1.33 -0.78
C SER A 19 -3.44 -0.76 0.51
N SER A 20 -2.17 -0.34 0.49
CA SER A 20 -1.48 0.21 1.66
C SER A 20 -2.08 1.57 2.04
N VAL A 21 -2.32 2.44 1.06
CA VAL A 21 -3.02 3.73 1.28
C VAL A 21 -4.41 3.51 1.85
N ASN A 22 -5.21 2.62 1.26
CA ASN A 22 -6.58 2.35 1.76
C ASN A 22 -6.59 1.84 3.20
N LYS A 23 -5.65 0.96 3.56
CA LYS A 23 -5.52 0.43 4.91
C LYS A 23 -5.16 1.53 5.91
N VAL A 24 -4.12 2.31 5.64
CA VAL A 24 -3.68 3.39 6.53
C VAL A 24 -4.76 4.45 6.69
N LEU A 25 -5.42 4.85 5.59
CA LEU A 25 -6.53 5.82 5.68
C LEU A 25 -7.72 5.27 6.48
N ALA A 26 -8.03 3.98 6.36
CA ALA A 26 -9.08 3.35 7.17
C ALA A 26 -8.71 3.33 8.67
N GLU A 27 -7.46 3.02 9.01
CA GLU A 27 -6.96 3.04 10.39
C GLU A 27 -6.94 4.47 10.96
N LYS A 28 -6.47 5.45 10.17
CA LYS A 28 -6.42 6.87 10.55
C LYS A 28 -7.79 7.53 10.60
N SER A 29 -8.80 7.00 9.90
CA SER A 29 -10.19 7.49 10.01
C SER A 29 -10.79 7.29 11.41
N LEU A 30 -10.15 6.46 12.25
CA LEU A 30 -10.50 6.23 13.65
C LEU A 30 -9.74 7.16 14.61
N THR A 31 -8.86 8.01 14.10
CA THR A 31 -8.03 8.95 14.86
C THR A 31 -8.29 10.39 14.42
N ASP A 32 -8.01 11.36 15.28
CA ASP A 32 -8.10 12.78 14.93
C ASP A 32 -6.86 13.14 14.09
N VAL A 33 -7.06 13.44 12.80
CA VAL A 33 -6.00 13.73 11.83
C VAL A 33 -6.35 15.02 11.10
N ASP A 34 -5.48 16.02 11.16
CA ASP A 34 -5.60 17.24 10.38
C ASP A 34 -4.75 17.14 9.10
N LEU A 35 -5.41 16.87 7.97
CA LEU A 35 -4.75 16.84 6.67
C LEU A 35 -4.15 18.18 6.24
N LYS A 36 -4.48 19.30 6.90
CA LYS A 36 -3.82 20.59 6.69
C LYS A 36 -2.50 20.71 7.45
N ASP A 37 -2.33 19.96 8.53
CA ASP A 37 -1.07 19.87 9.24
C ASP A 37 -0.05 19.04 8.43
N GLU A 38 1.21 19.50 8.43
CA GLU A 38 2.27 18.82 7.70
C GLU A 38 2.77 17.57 8.42
N GLY A 39 2.83 17.59 9.75
CA GLY A 39 3.24 16.45 10.56
C GLY A 39 2.30 15.27 10.37
N ASP A 40 1.00 15.51 10.48
CA ASP A 40 -0.02 14.48 10.28
C ASP A 40 0.05 13.85 8.87
N ARG A 41 0.33 14.66 7.84
CA ARG A 41 0.54 14.14 6.48
C ARG A 41 1.80 13.30 6.37
N ILE A 42 2.89 13.71 7.01
CA ILE A 42 4.16 12.96 7.03
C ILE A 42 3.94 11.62 7.74
N ASP A 43 3.27 11.61 8.88
CA ASP A 43 2.97 10.39 9.64
C ASP A 43 2.16 9.40 8.80
N ILE A 44 1.13 9.87 8.09
CA ILE A 44 0.38 9.04 7.14
C ILE A 44 1.30 8.47 6.04
N CYS A 45 2.18 9.30 5.48
CA CYS A 45 3.10 8.86 4.43
C CYS A 45 4.10 7.82 4.94
N MET A 46 4.58 7.97 6.18
CA MET A 46 5.46 7.00 6.83
C MET A 46 4.75 5.67 7.04
N ASP A 47 3.54 5.69 7.60
CA ASP A 47 2.74 4.48 7.82
C ASP A 47 2.45 3.74 6.49
N VAL A 48 2.17 4.48 5.41
CA VAL A 48 1.99 3.90 4.07
C VAL A 48 3.28 3.27 3.57
N CYS A 49 4.43 3.94 3.73
CA CYS A 49 5.73 3.39 3.33
C CYS A 49 6.05 2.11 4.10
N ASP A 50 5.81 2.10 5.41
CA ASP A 50 6.06 0.95 6.28
C ASP A 50 5.21 -0.25 5.87
N GLU A 51 3.94 -0.04 5.52
CA GLU A 51 3.07 -1.12 5.01
C GLU A 51 3.55 -1.66 3.65
N ILE A 52 3.98 -0.77 2.75
CA ILE A 52 4.55 -1.17 1.46
C ILE A 52 5.82 -2.01 1.67
N PHE A 53 6.74 -1.55 2.51
CA PHE A 53 7.98 -2.28 2.82
C PHE A 53 7.68 -3.62 3.48
N ARG A 54 6.72 -3.67 4.42
CA ARG A 54 6.28 -4.92 5.03
C ARG A 54 5.79 -5.94 4.00
N ILE A 55 5.05 -5.51 2.98
CA ILE A 55 4.55 -6.39 1.90
C ILE A 55 5.68 -6.83 0.96
N ILE A 56 6.65 -5.96 0.70
CA ILE A 56 7.80 -6.26 -0.16
C ILE A 56 8.77 -7.22 0.53
N ASP A 57 9.05 -6.99 1.82
CA ASP A 57 10.04 -7.75 2.60
C ASP A 57 9.51 -9.11 3.07
N ASP A 58 8.21 -9.20 3.40
CA ASP A 58 7.51 -10.46 3.67
C ASP A 58 6.29 -10.58 2.74
N PRO A 59 6.49 -10.94 1.47
CA PRO A 59 5.39 -11.20 0.56
C PRO A 59 4.72 -12.49 1.02
N LYS A 60 3.73 -12.36 1.92
CA LYS A 60 2.84 -13.46 2.35
C LYS A 60 2.07 -14.14 1.20
N PHE A 61 2.30 -13.72 -0.05
CA PHE A 61 2.01 -14.47 -1.26
C PHE A 61 3.28 -15.10 -1.81
N LYS A 62 3.53 -16.36 -1.44
CA LYS A 62 4.41 -17.23 -2.23
C LYS A 62 3.66 -17.64 -3.50
N PRO A 63 4.20 -17.44 -4.71
CA PRO A 63 3.64 -18.05 -5.90
C PRO A 63 3.61 -19.57 -5.69
N GLY A 64 2.42 -20.16 -5.55
CA GLY A 64 2.23 -21.58 -5.21
C GLY A 64 1.60 -21.88 -3.84
N ASP A 65 1.14 -20.87 -3.08
CA ASP A 65 0.38 -21.14 -1.84
C ASP A 65 -1.03 -21.70 -2.16
N GLU A 66 -1.20 -23.02 -2.01
CA GLU A 66 -2.46 -23.76 -2.21
C GLU A 66 -3.55 -23.45 -1.17
N ASN A 67 -3.33 -22.49 -0.26
CA ASN A 67 -4.30 -22.13 0.79
C ASN A 67 -5.13 -20.87 0.51
N ALA A 68 -5.08 -20.31 -0.71
CA ALA A 68 -6.06 -19.32 -1.16
C ALA A 68 -7.39 -19.95 -1.66
N SER A 69 -7.55 -21.27 -1.49
CA SER A 69 -8.80 -21.99 -1.77
C SER A 69 -9.30 -22.68 -0.50
N LYS A 70 -10.07 -21.94 0.31
CA LYS A 70 -11.19 -22.46 1.08
C LYS A 70 -12.27 -21.39 1.17
#